data_AF-A0A2L2NHD7-F1
#
_entry.id   AF-A0A2L2NHD7-F1
#
_cell.length_a   1.000
_cell.length_b   1.000
_cell.length_c   1.000
_cell.angle_alpha   90.00
_cell.angle_beta   90.00
_cell.angle_gamma   90.00
#
_symmetry.space_group_name_H-M   'P 1'
#
loop_
_entity.id
_entity.type
_entity.pdbx_description
1 polymer ?
#
loop_
_entity_poly.entity_id
_entity_poly.type
_entity_poly.pdbx_seq_one_letter_code
_entity_poly.pdbx_strand_id
1 'polypeptide(L)'
;MFITESKTTYNLIILKTNGYELKFYLGVAENHFLDAEIEFSVKPELLQRVFVKSKKIKISFDDLRRLINYFRNHMQSLKVDANHESYTFTDYNLVYQIQALCGFISSNTEESYFSIISMINVGKINPSSDSTYIGGESTISFNQVENFIISLENLLSYQC
;
A
#
# COMPACT_ATOMS: atom_id res chain seq x y z
N MET A 1 -2.17 34.19 19.60
CA MET A 1 -1.20 33.73 18.58
C MET A 1 -1.74 32.43 18.02
N PHE A 2 -2.46 32.50 16.90
CA PHE A 2 -3.00 31.30 16.25
C PHE A 2 -1.87 30.72 15.42
N ILE A 3 -1.35 29.56 15.83
CA ILE A 3 -0.46 28.77 14.99
C ILE A 3 -1.36 28.25 13.88
N THR A 4 -1.33 28.89 12.72
CA THR A 4 -1.90 28.34 11.50
C THR A 4 -1.11 27.07 11.19
N GLU A 5 -1.70 25.91 11.45
CA GLU A 5 -1.20 24.66 10.88
C GLU A 5 -1.12 24.87 9.37
N SER A 6 0.10 24.88 8.84
CA SER A 6 0.30 24.90 7.40
C SER A 6 -0.45 23.70 6.84
N LYS A 7 -1.40 23.92 5.93
CA LYS A 7 -2.04 22.84 5.19
C LYS A 7 -0.94 22.12 4.41
N THR A 8 -0.41 21.05 4.98
CA THR A 8 0.50 20.17 4.25
C THR A 8 -0.30 19.55 3.13
N THR A 9 0.03 19.88 1.88
CA THR A 9 -0.57 19.27 0.71
C THR A 9 -0.03 17.84 0.61
N TYR A 10 -0.89 16.85 0.72
CA TYR A 10 -0.55 15.45 0.51
C TYR A 10 -0.95 15.01 -0.89
N ASN A 11 -0.09 14.24 -1.55
CA ASN A 11 -0.47 13.39 -2.67
C ASN A 11 -1.18 12.15 -2.11
N LEU A 12 -2.39 11.89 -2.57
CA LEU A 12 -3.14 10.69 -2.19
C LEU A 12 -2.95 9.61 -3.26
N ILE A 13 -2.33 8.50 -2.88
CA ILE A 13 -2.20 7.31 -3.73
C ILE A 13 -2.97 6.18 -3.09
N ILE A 14 -3.77 5.46 -3.87
CA ILE A 14 -4.71 4.46 -3.34
C ILE A 14 -4.42 3.11 -3.98
N LEU A 15 -4.10 2.12 -3.16
CA LEU A 15 -4.15 0.70 -3.55
C LEU A 15 -5.58 0.20 -3.29
N LYS A 16 -6.35 0.09 -4.36
CA LYS A 16 -7.77 -0.26 -4.31
C LYS A 16 -7.96 -1.76 -4.55
N THR A 17 -8.57 -2.45 -3.60
CA THR A 17 -8.96 -3.86 -3.72
C THR A 17 -10.47 -3.98 -3.90
N ASN A 18 -11.00 -5.20 -4.00
CA ASN A 18 -12.44 -5.44 -4.02
C ASN A 18 -13.11 -5.19 -2.66
N GLY A 19 -12.42 -5.41 -1.55
CA GLY A 19 -12.95 -5.32 -0.18
C GLY A 19 -12.57 -4.06 0.59
N TYR A 20 -11.41 -3.46 0.30
CA TYR A 20 -10.87 -2.34 1.05
C TYR A 20 -10.00 -1.42 0.17
N GLU A 21 -9.60 -0.30 0.75
CA GLU A 21 -8.62 0.62 0.19
C GLU A 21 -7.48 0.81 1.20
N LEU A 22 -6.24 0.78 0.68
CA LEU A 22 -5.06 1.22 1.41
C LEU A 22 -4.61 2.56 0.81
N LYS A 23 -4.77 3.63 1.57
CA LYS A 23 -4.52 5.01 1.14
C LYS A 23 -3.20 5.50 1.71
N PHE A 24 -2.33 5.97 0.84
CA PHE A 24 -1.04 6.56 1.16
C PHE A 24 -1.17 8.07 1.03
N TYR A 25 -1.18 8.77 2.16
CA TYR A 25 -1.10 10.23 2.20
C TYR A 25 0.37 10.62 2.23
N LEU A 26 0.92 11.06 1.11
CA LEU A 26 2.34 11.31 0.91
C LEU A 26 2.62 12.81 0.77
N GLY A 27 3.29 13.37 1.76
CA GLY A 27 3.59 14.80 1.89
C GLY A 27 4.76 15.25 1.04
N VAL A 28 5.43 16.32 1.48
CA VAL A 28 6.55 16.94 0.75
C VAL A 28 7.81 16.08 0.92
N ALA A 29 8.62 15.98 -0.13
CA ALA A 29 9.89 15.27 -0.06
C ALA A 29 10.98 16.13 0.58
N GLU A 30 11.79 15.49 1.41
CA GLU A 30 13.00 16.04 1.97
C GLU A 30 14.05 14.92 2.01
N ASN A 31 15.22 15.13 1.40
CA ASN A 31 16.35 14.20 1.44
C ASN A 31 16.00 12.74 1.04
N HIS A 32 15.16 12.53 0.01
CA HIS A 32 14.66 11.22 -0.46
C HIS A 32 13.63 10.53 0.45
N PHE A 33 13.05 11.27 1.40
CA PHE A 33 11.97 10.81 2.26
C PHE A 33 10.71 11.66 2.07
N LEU A 34 9.54 11.05 2.24
CA LEU A 34 8.24 11.73 2.27
C LEU A 34 7.64 11.59 3.66
N ASP A 35 6.99 12.64 4.15
CA ASP A 35 6.02 12.45 5.24
C ASP A 35 4.89 11.54 4.75
N ALA A 36 4.53 10.54 5.54
CA ALA A 36 3.53 9.56 5.16
C ALA A 36 2.58 9.23 6.32
N GLU A 37 1.31 9.07 6.00
CA GLU A 37 0.29 8.45 6.84
C GLU A 37 -0.46 7.43 5.97
N ILE A 38 -0.67 6.22 6.49
CA ILE A 38 -1.35 5.15 5.75
C ILE A 38 -2.68 4.87 6.41
N GLU A 39 -3.74 4.85 5.62
CA GLU A 39 -5.09 4.52 6.06
C GLU A 39 -5.55 3.20 5.44
N PHE A 40 -6.07 2.31 6.25
CA PHE A 40 -6.85 1.17 5.82
C PHE A 40 -8.33 1.49 6.00
N SER A 41 -9.13 1.35 4.95
CA SER A 41 -10.58 1.54 5.03
C SER A 41 -11.33 0.45 4.26
N VAL A 42 -12.24 -0.25 4.94
CA VAL A 42 -13.16 -1.21 4.29
C VAL A 42 -14.22 -0.44 3.51
N LYS A 43 -14.60 -0.97 2.35
CA LYS A 43 -15.62 -0.33 1.52
C LYS A 43 -16.97 -0.24 2.24
N PRO A 44 -17.63 0.94 2.25
CA PRO A 44 -18.87 1.16 3.01
C PRO A 44 -20.01 0.20 2.68
N GLU A 45 -20.04 -0.30 1.44
CA GLU A 45 -21.05 -1.25 0.96
C GLU A 45 -20.92 -2.67 1.53
N LEU A 46 -19.78 -3.03 2.14
CA LEU A 46 -19.53 -4.38 2.67
C LEU A 46 -19.73 -4.46 4.18
N LEU A 47 -19.22 -3.48 4.93
CA LEU A 47 -19.27 -3.44 6.39
C LEU A 47 -19.45 -2.00 6.86
N GLN A 48 -20.17 -1.81 7.97
CA GLN A 48 -20.25 -0.50 8.60
C GLN A 48 -18.88 -0.08 9.17
N ARG A 49 -18.21 0.82 8.43
CA ARG A 49 -17.13 1.73 8.86
C ARG A 49 -16.00 1.11 9.69
N VAL A 50 -15.18 0.28 9.05
CA VAL A 50 -13.82 0.00 9.54
C VAL A 50 -12.86 0.95 8.83
N PHE A 51 -12.31 1.91 9.58
CA PHE A 51 -11.26 2.80 9.11
C PHE A 51 -10.21 2.96 10.21
N VAL A 52 -8.94 2.86 9.82
CA VAL A 52 -7.82 2.87 10.74
C VAL A 52 -6.64 3.57 10.07
N LYS A 53 -5.92 4.39 10.83
CA LYS A 53 -4.74 5.12 10.36
C LYS A 53 -3.49 4.70 11.10
N SER A 54 -2.39 4.64 10.39
CA SER A 54 -1.06 4.53 10.99
C SER A 54 -0.68 5.80 11.72
N LYS A 55 0.40 5.73 12.51
CA LYS A 55 1.11 6.95 12.89
C LYS A 55 1.77 7.57 11.65
N LYS A 56 2.02 8.88 11.73
CA LYS A 56 2.83 9.59 10.73
C LYS A 56 4.28 9.10 10.79
N ILE A 57 4.87 8.88 9.62
CA ILE A 57 6.25 8.39 9.45
C ILE A 57 6.94 9.12 8.29
N LYS A 58 8.25 8.88 8.15
CA LYS A 58 9.02 9.22 6.95
C LYS A 58 9.21 7.95 6.13
N ILE A 59 8.62 7.88 4.94
CA ILE A 59 8.82 6.77 4.00
C ILE A 59 9.92 7.13 3.00
N SER A 60 10.82 6.19 2.72
CA SER A 60 11.89 6.43 1.75
C SER A 60 11.40 6.22 0.31
N PHE A 61 12.02 6.88 -0.66
CA PHE A 61 11.80 6.55 -2.08
C PHE A 61 12.18 5.10 -2.40
N ASP A 62 13.14 4.52 -1.67
CA ASP A 62 13.51 3.11 -1.82
C ASP A 62 12.38 2.17 -1.41
N ASP A 63 11.68 2.44 -0.31
CA ASP A 63 10.49 1.66 0.09
C ASP A 63 9.43 1.65 -1.01
N LEU A 64 9.16 2.82 -1.60
CA LEU A 64 8.17 2.94 -2.69
C LEU A 64 8.61 2.18 -3.95
N ARG A 65 9.89 2.26 -4.33
CA ARG A 65 10.43 1.50 -5.47
C ARG A 65 10.41 0.00 -5.21
N ARG A 66 10.74 -0.44 -4.00
CA ARG A 66 10.64 -1.85 -3.59
C ARG A 66 9.20 -2.34 -3.64
N LEU A 67 8.22 -1.52 -3.24
CA LEU A 67 6.81 -1.87 -3.33
C LEU A 67 6.34 -2.01 -4.79
N ILE A 68 6.76 -1.11 -5.69
CA ILE A 68 6.50 -1.23 -7.13
C ILE A 68 7.06 -2.56 -7.67
N ASN A 69 8.33 -2.84 -7.38
CA ASN A 69 9.00 -4.05 -7.85
C ASN A 69 8.37 -5.31 -7.27
N TYR A 70 7.95 -5.27 -6.01
CA TYR A 70 7.24 -6.36 -5.35
C TYR A 70 5.99 -6.76 -6.14
N PHE A 71 5.13 -5.80 -6.48
CA PHE A 71 3.92 -6.09 -7.27
C PHE A 71 4.22 -6.57 -8.69
N ARG A 72 5.17 -5.93 -9.39
CA ARG A 72 5.58 -6.36 -10.73
C ARG A 72 6.08 -7.80 -10.74
N ASN A 73 6.96 -8.13 -9.79
CA ASN A 73 7.53 -9.48 -9.69
C ASN A 73 6.45 -10.51 -9.37
N HIS A 74 5.52 -10.19 -8.47
CA HIS A 74 4.39 -11.07 -8.15
C HIS A 74 3.50 -11.33 -9.38
N MET A 75 3.08 -10.27 -10.09
CA MET A 75 2.26 -10.39 -11.30
C MET A 75 2.96 -11.18 -12.42
N GLN A 76 4.28 -11.07 -12.56
CA GLN A 76 5.03 -11.89 -13.52
C GLN A 76 5.14 -13.35 -13.07
N SER A 77 5.33 -13.58 -11.78
CA SER A 77 5.41 -14.93 -11.22
C SER A 77 4.09 -15.69 -11.39
N LEU A 78 2.95 -15.03 -11.18
CA LEU A 78 1.63 -15.64 -11.39
C LEU A 78 1.38 -16.10 -12.84
N LYS A 79 1.96 -15.40 -13.84
CA LYS A 79 1.86 -15.82 -15.26
C LYS A 79 2.56 -17.15 -15.53
N VAL A 80 3.50 -17.55 -14.68
CA VAL A 80 4.22 -18.82 -14.77
C VAL A 80 3.61 -19.87 -13.85
N ASP A 81 3.21 -19.47 -12.65
CA ASP A 81 2.58 -20.33 -11.64
C ASP A 81 1.45 -19.58 -10.91
N ALA A 82 0.20 -19.95 -11.23
CA ALA A 82 -0.99 -19.32 -10.63
C ALA A 82 -1.12 -19.54 -9.11
N ASN A 83 -0.41 -20.52 -8.55
CA ASN A 83 -0.37 -20.78 -7.11
C ASN A 83 0.77 -20.05 -6.41
N HIS A 84 1.53 -19.22 -7.12
CA HIS A 84 2.64 -18.48 -6.53
C HIS A 84 2.14 -17.54 -5.43
N GLU A 85 2.81 -17.59 -4.27
CA GLU A 85 2.63 -16.65 -3.17
C GLU A 85 3.94 -15.93 -2.91
N SER A 86 3.89 -14.62 -2.74
CA SER A 86 5.05 -13.81 -2.38
C SER A 86 5.21 -13.71 -0.88
N TYR A 87 6.46 -13.61 -0.42
CA TYR A 87 6.77 -13.27 0.97
C TYR A 87 6.15 -11.92 1.35
N THR A 88 5.80 -11.75 2.61
CA THR A 88 5.27 -10.49 3.12
C THR A 88 6.26 -9.34 2.87
N PHE A 89 5.82 -8.35 2.10
CA PHE A 89 6.49 -7.08 1.99
C PHE A 89 6.32 -6.29 3.29
N THR A 90 7.43 -5.77 3.80
CA THR A 90 7.48 -4.83 4.93
C THR A 90 8.29 -3.60 4.54
N ASP A 91 7.76 -2.42 4.83
CA ASP A 91 8.53 -1.18 4.75
C ASP A 91 9.58 -1.11 5.87
N TYR A 92 10.61 -0.27 5.71
CA TYR A 92 11.65 -0.14 6.73
C TYR A 92 11.14 0.36 8.08
N ASN A 93 10.00 1.08 8.14
CA ASN A 93 9.42 1.56 9.39
C ASN A 93 8.41 0.59 10.01
N LEU A 94 8.16 -0.58 9.40
CA LEU A 94 7.21 -1.60 9.85
C LEU A 94 5.78 -1.05 10.07
N VAL A 95 5.42 -0.02 9.29
CA VAL A 95 4.12 0.65 9.37
C VAL A 95 3.04 -0.11 8.62
N TYR A 96 3.40 -0.79 7.54
CA TYR A 96 2.46 -1.61 6.80
C TYR A 96 3.10 -2.88 6.28
N GLN A 97 2.25 -3.87 6.07
CA GLN A 97 2.63 -5.16 5.54
C GLN A 97 1.68 -5.52 4.41
N ILE A 98 2.24 -6.05 3.33
CA ILE A 98 1.46 -6.51 2.18
C ILE A 98 1.92 -7.91 1.83
N GLN A 99 0.99 -8.84 1.67
CA GLN A 99 1.27 -10.16 1.14
C GLN A 99 0.37 -10.41 -0.06
N ALA A 100 0.98 -10.80 -1.18
CA ALA A 100 0.31 -11.10 -2.43
C ALA A 100 0.33 -12.62 -2.59
N LEU A 101 -0.86 -13.19 -2.72
CA LEU A 101 -1.10 -14.63 -2.68
C LEU A 101 -1.42 -15.16 -4.07
N CYS A 102 -1.84 -16.42 -4.15
CA CYS A 102 -2.28 -17.03 -5.39
C CYS A 102 -3.44 -16.26 -6.04
N GLY A 103 -3.66 -16.57 -7.32
CA GLY A 103 -4.64 -15.85 -8.12
C GLY A 103 -5.10 -16.62 -9.34
N PHE A 104 -5.76 -15.88 -10.22
CA PHE A 104 -6.26 -16.37 -11.48
C PHE A 104 -5.66 -15.54 -12.62
N ILE A 105 -5.09 -16.24 -13.60
CA ILE A 105 -4.56 -15.65 -14.83
C ILE A 105 -5.47 -16.03 -15.99
N SER A 106 -6.09 -15.01 -16.60
CA SER A 106 -6.84 -15.14 -17.84
C SER A 106 -5.97 -14.79 -19.04
N SER A 107 -6.37 -15.24 -20.23
CA SER A 107 -5.81 -14.74 -21.49
C SER A 107 -6.14 -13.26 -21.71
N ASN A 108 -7.21 -12.77 -21.08
CA ASN A 108 -7.54 -11.36 -20.99
C ASN A 108 -6.99 -10.80 -19.66
N THR A 109 -5.93 -9.98 -19.72
CA THR A 109 -5.29 -9.40 -18.52
C THR A 109 -6.25 -8.61 -17.63
N GLU A 110 -7.32 -8.05 -18.19
CA GLU A 110 -8.35 -7.32 -17.42
C GLU A 110 -9.14 -8.23 -16.46
N GLU A 111 -9.18 -9.53 -16.74
CA GLU A 111 -9.83 -10.54 -15.90
C GLU A 111 -8.87 -11.20 -14.91
N SER A 112 -7.56 -10.90 -14.99
CA SER A 112 -6.55 -11.46 -14.10
C SER A 112 -6.57 -10.76 -12.73
N TYR A 113 -6.54 -11.54 -11.66
CA TYR A 113 -6.57 -11.06 -10.28
C TYR A 113 -5.81 -12.00 -9.34
N PHE A 114 -5.51 -11.50 -8.14
CA PHE A 114 -4.94 -12.31 -7.06
C PHE A 114 -5.48 -11.87 -5.70
N SER A 115 -5.34 -12.73 -4.70
CA SER A 115 -5.66 -12.37 -3.32
C SER A 115 -4.51 -11.58 -2.68
N ILE A 116 -4.85 -10.54 -1.93
CA ILE A 116 -3.91 -9.67 -1.24
C ILE A 116 -4.35 -9.50 0.21
N ILE A 117 -3.39 -9.64 1.11
CA ILE A 117 -3.51 -9.25 2.51
C ILE A 117 -2.78 -7.93 2.69
N SER A 118 -3.44 -6.95 3.30
CA SER A 118 -2.79 -5.70 3.71
C SER A 118 -3.08 -5.42 5.16
N MET A 119 -2.03 -5.09 5.90
CA MET A 119 -2.09 -4.77 7.32
C MET A 119 -1.38 -3.46 7.60
N ILE A 120 -1.91 -2.67 8.53
CA ILE A 120 -1.30 -1.45 9.02
C ILE A 120 -1.02 -1.57 10.51
N ASN A 121 0.14 -1.07 10.93
CA ASN A 121 0.53 -1.01 12.33
C ASN A 121 -0.19 0.15 13.02
N VAL A 122 -1.01 -0.17 14.01
CA VAL A 122 -1.73 0.79 14.87
C VAL A 122 -1.10 0.90 16.25
N GLY A 123 -0.11 0.06 16.53
CA GLY A 123 0.61 0.01 17.79
C GLY A 123 1.70 1.06 17.89
N LYS A 124 2.69 0.76 18.74
CA LYS A 124 3.88 1.61 18.89
C LYS A 124 4.92 1.20 17.85
N ILE A 125 5.46 2.18 17.14
CA ILE A 125 6.60 2.01 16.23
C ILE A 125 7.87 2.04 17.09
N ASN A 126 8.10 0.97 17.85
CA ASN A 126 9.36 0.75 18.55
C ASN A 126 9.65 -0.76 18.55
N PRO A 127 10.83 -1.22 18.08
CA PRO A 127 11.18 -2.64 18.05
C PRO A 127 11.14 -3.33 19.42
N SER A 128 11.18 -2.57 20.52
CA SER A 128 11.01 -3.10 21.89
C SER A 128 9.58 -3.02 22.42
N SER A 129 8.58 -2.79 21.57
CA SER A 129 7.18 -2.62 21.98
C SER A 129 6.23 -3.48 21.16
N ASP A 130 5.06 -3.76 21.74
CA ASP A 130 4.01 -4.52 21.08
C ASP A 130 3.53 -3.76 19.82
N SER A 131 3.76 -4.38 18.67
CA SER A 131 3.17 -3.96 17.40
C SER A 131 1.82 -4.65 17.24
N THR A 132 0.78 -3.87 17.00
CA THR A 132 -0.56 -4.37 16.72
C THR A 132 -0.89 -4.02 15.28
N TYR A 133 -1.28 -5.03 14.50
CA TYR A 133 -1.65 -4.85 13.11
C TYR A 133 -3.15 -5.02 12.93
N ILE A 134 -3.75 -4.15 12.13
CA ILE A 134 -5.14 -4.27 11.67
C ILE A 134 -5.12 -4.28 10.15
N GLY A 135 -5.89 -5.17 9.55
CA GLY A 135 -5.89 -5.34 8.11
C GLY A 135 -7.05 -6.17 7.61
N GLY A 136 -6.95 -6.55 6.35
CA GLY A 136 -7.91 -7.43 5.70
C GLY A 136 -7.31 -8.13 4.51
N GLU A 137 -8.05 -9.14 4.07
CA GLU A 137 -7.79 -9.90 2.85
C GLU A 137 -8.88 -9.57 1.83
N SER A 138 -8.49 -9.46 0.56
CA SER A 138 -9.41 -9.27 -0.56
C SER A 138 -8.74 -9.71 -1.86
N THR A 139 -9.51 -9.85 -2.93
CA THR A 139 -8.95 -9.90 -4.28
C THR A 139 -8.61 -8.51 -4.81
N ILE A 140 -7.61 -8.43 -5.70
CA ILE A 140 -7.22 -7.24 -6.45
C ILE A 140 -6.90 -7.63 -7.91
N SER A 141 -7.36 -6.84 -8.88
CA SER A 141 -7.08 -7.08 -10.30
C SER A 141 -5.73 -6.52 -10.73
N PHE A 142 -5.17 -7.05 -11.83
CA PHE A 142 -3.92 -6.55 -12.41
C PHE A 142 -4.03 -5.06 -12.77
N ASN A 143 -5.16 -4.63 -13.34
CA ASN A 143 -5.40 -3.23 -13.68
C ASN A 143 -5.39 -2.31 -12.43
N GLN A 144 -5.99 -2.75 -11.32
CA GLN A 144 -5.93 -1.99 -10.05
C GLN A 144 -4.48 -1.82 -9.56
N VAL A 145 -3.67 -2.86 -9.66
CA VAL A 145 -2.24 -2.82 -9.30
C VAL A 145 -1.44 -1.92 -10.22
N GLU A 146 -1.63 -2.00 -11.54
CA GLU A 146 -0.92 -1.15 -12.50
C GLU A 146 -1.26 0.33 -12.31
N ASN A 147 -2.53 0.69 -12.07
CA ASN A 147 -2.91 2.06 -11.75
C ASN A 147 -2.23 2.59 -10.47
N PHE A 148 -2.10 1.73 -9.46
CA PHE A 148 -1.36 2.05 -8.23
C PHE A 148 0.14 2.26 -8.52
N ILE A 149 0.76 1.37 -9.30
CA ILE A 149 2.17 1.48 -9.70
C ILE A 149 2.41 2.78 -10.47
N ILE A 150 1.59 3.08 -11.48
CA ILE A 150 1.71 4.32 -12.28
C ILE A 150 1.62 5.55 -11.38
N SER A 151 0.70 5.54 -10.40
CA SER A 151 0.55 6.65 -9.45
C SER A 151 1.82 6.85 -8.60
N LEU A 152 2.45 5.77 -8.13
CA LEU A 152 3.72 5.83 -7.40
C LEU A 152 4.87 6.29 -8.29
N GLU A 153 4.97 5.80 -9.53
CA GLU A 153 6.02 6.18 -10.47
C GLU A 153 5.92 7.65 -10.88
N ASN A 154 4.70 8.16 -11.08
CA ASN A 154 4.47 9.58 -11.31
C ASN A 154 4.94 10.40 -10.12
N LEU A 155 4.59 10.01 -8.88
CA LEU A 155 5.07 10.71 -7.69
C LEU A 155 6.60 10.73 -7.61
N LEU A 156 7.25 9.60 -7.89
CA LEU A 156 8.71 9.48 -7.82
C LEU A 156 9.43 10.24 -8.93
N SER A 157 8.80 10.42 -10.09
CA SER A 157 9.39 11.16 -11.22
C SER A 157 9.27 12.68 -11.07
N TYR A 158 8.29 13.21 -10.34
CA TYR A 158 8.19 14.65 -10.02
C TYR A 158 9.13 15.12 -8.90
N GLN A 159 9.80 14.21 -8.20
CA GLN A 159 10.62 14.49 -7.03
C GLN A 159 12.13 14.25 -7.26
N CYS A 160 12.51 13.90 -8.49
CA CYS A 160 13.89 13.85 -8.98
C CYS A 160 14.15 15.07 -9.87
#